data_AF-U3AYU9-F1
#
_entry.id   AF-U3AYU9-F1
#
_cell.length_a   1.000
_cell.length_b   1.000
_cell.length_c   1.000
_cell.angle_alpha   90.00
_cell.angle_beta   90.00
_cell.angle_gamma   90.00
#
_symmetry.space_group_name_H-M   'P 1'
#
loop_
_entity.id
_entity.type
_entity.pdbx_description
1 polymer ?
#
loop_
_entity_poly.entity_id
_entity_poly.type
_entity_poly.pdbx_seq_one_letter_code
_entity_poly.pdbx_strand_id
1 'polypeptide(L)'
;MKKDLWLHTQVSATSHRLFALHLDNVERPPELLFNGAMHPQSIANLSVVPTFSMLRFSGVTGRPYGNGNISLAVDGKVLLKVIFHDITGRIRICSVEGRAYGYPAC
;
A
#
# COMPACT_ATOMS: atom_id res chain seq x y z
N MET A 1 -11.31 -9.19 20.59
CA MET A 1 -9.97 -9.59 20.06
C MET A 1 -9.69 -8.71 18.85
N LYS A 2 -8.59 -7.94 18.82
CA LYS A 2 -8.24 -7.11 17.66
C LYS A 2 -7.81 -8.05 16.52
N LYS A 3 -8.40 -7.91 15.34
CA LYS A 3 -8.04 -8.71 14.15
C LYS A 3 -6.95 -7.99 13.37
N ASP A 4 -6.03 -8.76 12.81
CA ASP A 4 -4.99 -8.23 11.92
C ASP A 4 -5.61 -7.74 10.60
N LEU A 5 -4.96 -6.74 10.00
CA LEU A 5 -5.33 -6.16 8.73
C LEU A 5 -4.32 -6.59 7.66
N TRP A 6 -4.82 -7.05 6.52
CA TRP A 6 -4.01 -7.60 5.42
C TRP A 6 -4.22 -6.77 4.16
N LEU A 7 -3.12 -6.30 3.55
CA LEU A 7 -3.12 -5.66 2.24
C LEU A 7 -2.84 -6.70 1.16
N HIS A 8 -3.80 -6.90 0.26
CA HIS A 8 -3.68 -7.81 -0.88
C HIS A 8 -3.43 -7.01 -2.16
N THR A 9 -2.57 -7.53 -3.03
CA THR A 9 -2.21 -6.88 -4.31
C THR A 9 -2.33 -7.87 -5.46
N GLN A 10 -2.94 -7.47 -6.57
CA GLN A 10 -3.08 -8.32 -7.76
C GLN A 10 -2.79 -7.56 -9.06
N VAL A 11 -2.60 -8.31 -10.14
CA VAL A 11 -2.50 -7.79 -11.52
C VAL A 11 -3.75 -8.22 -12.28
N SER A 12 -4.50 -7.27 -12.83
CA SER A 12 -5.64 -7.59 -13.71
C SER A 12 -5.17 -7.99 -15.11
N ALA A 13 -6.07 -8.62 -15.89
CA ALA A 13 -5.83 -8.93 -17.29
C ALA A 13 -5.49 -7.70 -18.16
N THR A 14 -5.84 -6.48 -17.72
CA THR A 14 -5.55 -5.22 -18.40
C THR A 14 -4.27 -4.53 -17.90
N SER A 15 -3.39 -5.25 -17.20
CA SER A 15 -2.17 -4.72 -16.56
C SER A 15 -2.42 -3.65 -15.49
N HIS A 16 -3.66 -3.54 -14.98
CA HIS A 16 -3.93 -2.66 -13.84
C HIS A 16 -3.48 -3.35 -12.54
N ARG A 17 -2.92 -2.57 -11.62
CA ARG A 17 -2.58 -3.05 -10.27
C ARG A 17 -3.79 -2.84 -9.35
N LEU A 18 -4.25 -3.90 -8.71
CA LEU A 18 -5.40 -3.88 -7.80
C LEU A 18 -4.91 -4.00 -6.35
N PHE A 19 -5.54 -3.27 -5.43
CA PHE A 19 -5.22 -3.28 -3.99
C PHE A 19 -6.49 -3.36 -3.17
N ALA A 20 -6.50 -4.21 -2.13
CA ALA A 20 -7.64 -4.34 -1.23
C ALA A 20 -7.18 -4.67 0.20
N LEU A 21 -7.93 -4.17 1.19
CA LEU A 21 -7.73 -4.46 2.60
C LEU A 21 -8.72 -5.52 3.10
N HIS A 22 -8.21 -6.57 3.75
CA HIS A 22 -9.00 -7.68 4.28
C HIS A 22 -8.67 -7.97 5.75
N LEU A 23 -9.55 -8.69 6.43
CA LEU A 23 -9.37 -9.15 7.82
C LEU A 23 -8.73 -10.55 7.91
N ASP A 24 -8.26 -11.08 6.79
CA ASP A 24 -7.68 -12.40 6.63
C ASP A 24 -6.56 -12.41 5.58
N ASN A 25 -5.74 -13.45 5.63
CA ASN A 25 -4.62 -13.68 4.73
C ASN A 25 -4.95 -14.62 3.56
N VAL A 26 -6.24 -14.81 3.24
CA VAL A 26 -6.65 -15.75 2.18
C VAL A 26 -6.27 -15.18 0.81
N GLU A 27 -5.54 -15.96 0.01
CA GLU A 27 -5.19 -15.57 -1.34
C GLU A 27 -6.45 -15.50 -2.23
N ARG A 28 -6.54 -14.45 -3.05
CA ARG A 28 -7.70 -14.16 -3.91
C ARG A 28 -7.25 -13.86 -5.33
N PRO A 29 -7.94 -14.41 -6.35
CA PRO A 29 -7.68 -14.02 -7.72
C PRO A 29 -8.18 -12.58 -8.00
N PRO A 30 -7.71 -11.92 -9.07
CA PRO A 30 -8.02 -10.51 -9.37
C PRO A 30 -9.52 -10.18 -9.36
N GLU A 31 -10.35 -11.08 -9.88
CA GLU A 31 -11.81 -10.93 -10.00
C GLU A 31 -12.55 -11.02 -8.65
N LEU A 32 -11.95 -11.62 -7.63
CA LEU A 32 -12.52 -11.74 -6.28
C LEU A 32 -11.83 -10.83 -5.26
N LEU A 33 -10.81 -10.07 -5.67
CA LEU A 33 -10.01 -9.27 -4.75
C LEU A 33 -10.87 -8.26 -3.96
N PHE A 34 -11.90 -7.68 -4.57
CA PHE A 34 -12.75 -6.70 -3.89
C PHE A 34 -13.88 -7.34 -3.06
N ASN A 35 -14.05 -8.67 -3.10
CA ASN A 35 -15.09 -9.34 -2.34
C ASN A 35 -14.74 -9.34 -0.84
N GLY A 36 -15.57 -8.65 -0.06
CA GLY A 36 -15.32 -8.46 1.37
C GLY A 36 -14.14 -7.54 1.66
N ALA A 37 -13.67 -6.78 0.67
CA ALA A 37 -12.65 -5.75 0.86
C ALA A 37 -13.22 -4.56 1.62
N MET A 38 -12.43 -4.00 2.53
CA MET A 38 -12.78 -2.75 3.20
C MET A 38 -12.47 -1.56 2.28
N HIS A 39 -13.49 -0.77 1.94
CA HIS A 39 -13.41 0.44 1.10
C HIS A 39 -12.66 0.24 -0.24
N PRO A 40 -13.17 -0.63 -1.14
CA PRO A 40 -12.51 -0.88 -2.42
C PRO A 40 -12.41 0.40 -3.27
N GLN A 41 -11.26 0.62 -3.91
CA GLN A 41 -10.99 1.73 -4.83
C GLN A 41 -10.29 1.21 -6.08
N SER A 42 -10.68 1.73 -7.25
CA SER A 42 -10.03 1.43 -8.53
C SER A 42 -9.34 2.69 -9.05
N ILE A 43 -8.04 2.60 -9.35
CA ILE A 43 -7.24 3.72 -9.85
C ILE A 43 -6.51 3.24 -11.10
N ALA A 44 -6.81 3.85 -12.26
CA ALA A 44 -6.14 3.56 -13.52
C ALA A 44 -4.75 4.21 -13.57
N ASN A 45 -3.82 3.62 -14.34
CA ASN A 45 -2.45 4.11 -14.57
C ASN A 45 -1.59 4.35 -13.32
N LEU A 46 -1.98 3.80 -12.17
CA LEU A 46 -1.20 3.83 -10.94
C LEU A 46 -0.28 2.60 -10.89
N SER A 47 1.03 2.82 -10.81
CA SER A 47 1.99 1.78 -10.43
C SER A 47 2.43 1.97 -8.98
N VAL A 48 2.44 0.87 -8.25
CA VAL A 48 2.81 0.83 -6.84
C VAL A 48 4.02 -0.09 -6.70
N VAL A 49 5.12 0.45 -6.19
CA VAL A 49 6.39 -0.25 -6.10
C VAL A 49 6.83 -0.28 -4.63
N PRO A 50 6.58 -1.38 -3.91
CA PRO A 50 7.08 -1.57 -2.56
C PRO A 50 8.57 -1.97 -2.58
N THR A 51 9.31 -1.61 -1.52
CA THR A 51 10.68 -2.11 -1.28
C THR A 51 10.72 -3.45 -0.55
N PHE A 52 9.58 -4.16 -0.47
CA PHE A 52 9.38 -5.38 0.30
C PHE A 52 8.39 -6.28 -0.43
N SER A 53 8.53 -7.59 -0.23
CA SER A 53 7.54 -8.59 -0.67
C SER A 53 6.45 -8.84 0.38
N MET A 54 6.73 -8.57 1.66
CA MET A 54 5.79 -8.71 2.77
C MET A 54 6.11 -7.70 3.88
N LEU A 55 5.08 -7.11 4.50
CA LEU A 55 5.21 -6.19 5.63
C LEU A 55 4.22 -6.58 6.74
N ARG A 56 4.74 -6.90 7.92
CA ARG A 56 3.94 -7.22 9.11
C ARG A 56 3.75 -5.96 9.96
N PHE A 57 2.54 -5.73 10.45
CA PHE A 57 2.26 -4.71 11.47
C PHE A 57 1.95 -5.36 12.82
N SER A 58 2.37 -4.73 13.92
CA SER A 58 2.02 -5.17 15.27
C SER A 58 0.54 -4.96 15.55
N GLY A 59 -0.21 -6.02 15.86
CA GLY A 59 -1.63 -5.92 16.25
C GLY A 59 -1.89 -5.14 17.55
N VAL A 60 -0.84 -4.85 18.33
CA VAL A 60 -0.93 -4.05 19.57
C VAL A 60 -0.62 -2.58 19.29
N THR A 61 0.47 -2.31 18.58
CA THR A 61 1.04 -0.95 18.43
C THR A 61 0.85 -0.35 17.05
N GLY A 62 0.39 -1.12 16.06
CA GLY A 62 0.29 -0.70 14.66
C GLY A 62 1.64 -0.47 13.98
N ARG A 63 2.75 -0.78 14.63
CA ARG A 63 4.10 -0.53 14.09
C ARG A 63 4.47 -1.55 13.00
N PRO A 64 5.06 -1.12 11.89
CA PRO A 64 5.64 -2.05 10.92
C PRO A 64 6.89 -2.74 11.50
N TYR A 65 7.08 -4.00 11.15
CA TYR A 65 8.32 -4.73 11.41
C TYR A 65 9.25 -4.60 10.21
N GLY A 66 10.22 -3.69 10.34
CA GLY A 66 11.17 -3.33 9.29
C GLY A 66 10.92 -1.93 8.73
N ASN A 67 12.00 -1.33 8.19
CA ASN A 67 11.95 -0.07 7.48
C ASN A 67 11.65 -0.31 5.99
N GLY A 68 11.01 0.64 5.33
CA GLY A 68 10.78 0.54 3.91
C GLY A 68 9.96 1.69 3.35
N ASN A 69 9.66 1.59 2.06
CA ASN A 69 8.72 2.50 1.44
C ASN A 69 7.87 1.82 0.37
N ILE A 70 6.77 2.49 0.05
CA ILE A 70 5.92 2.21 -1.09
C ILE A 70 5.99 3.45 -1.99
N SER A 71 6.52 3.30 -3.19
CA SER A 71 6.50 4.34 -4.21
C SER A 71 5.20 4.27 -5.02
N LEU A 72 4.56 5.41 -5.20
CA LEU A 72 3.34 5.56 -6.00
C LEU A 72 3.68 6.37 -7.24
N ALA A 73 3.48 5.77 -8.40
CA ALA A 73 3.73 6.36 -9.69
C ALA A 73 2.46 6.43 -10.53
N VAL A 74 2.27 7.53 -11.25
CA VAL A 74 1.17 7.70 -12.21
C VAL A 74 1.82 7.91 -13.57
N ASP A 75 1.33 7.20 -14.60
CA ASP A 75 1.88 7.25 -15.96
C ASP A 75 3.40 7.01 -16.01
N GLY A 76 3.89 6.08 -15.17
CA GLY A 76 5.31 5.72 -15.07
C GLY A 76 6.19 6.69 -14.27
N LYS A 77 5.63 7.80 -13.77
CA LYS A 77 6.36 8.81 -12.99
C LYS A 77 6.07 8.66 -11.51
N VAL A 78 7.08 8.46 -10.67
CA VAL A 78 6.92 8.40 -9.20
C VAL A 78 6.58 9.79 -8.66
N LEU A 79 5.38 9.93 -8.10
CA LEU A 79 4.89 11.20 -7.57
C LEU A 79 4.95 11.25 -6.05
N LEU A 80 4.65 10.12 -5.38
CA LEU A 80 4.58 10.02 -3.93
C LEU A 80 5.36 8.82 -3.41
N LYS A 81 5.79 8.92 -2.16
CA LYS A 81 6.33 7.82 -1.36
C LYS A 81 5.62 7.75 -0.02
N VAL A 82 5.25 6.55 0.38
CA VAL A 82 4.86 6.21 1.74
C VAL A 82 6.07 5.56 2.40
N ILE A 83 6.72 6.27 3.32
CA ILE A 83 7.92 5.83 4.02
C ILE A 83 7.51 5.41 5.43
N PHE A 84 7.95 4.25 5.87
CA PHE A 84 7.65 3.77 7.21
C PHE A 84 8.88 3.31 7.96
N HIS A 85 8.85 3.54 9.28
CA HIS A 85 9.95 3.26 10.17
C HIS A 85 9.55 2.35 11.33
N ASP A 86 10.33 1.31 11.58
CA ASP A 86 10.07 0.31 12.61
C ASP A 86 10.25 0.84 14.03
N ILE A 87 11.34 1.57 14.29
CA ILE A 87 11.68 2.11 15.60
C ILE A 87 10.60 3.09 16.07
N THR A 88 10.20 4.02 15.20
CA THR A 88 9.26 5.09 15.56
C THR A 88 7.80 4.69 15.35
N GLY A 89 7.54 3.66 14.54
CA GLY A 89 6.19 3.32 14.09
C GLY A 89 5.59 4.33 13.12
N ARG A 90 6.35 5.36 12.70
CA ARG A 90 5.83 6.46 11.89
C ARG A 90 5.68 6.01 10.45
N ILE A 91 4.56 6.39 9.86
CA ILE A 91 4.30 6.34 8.43
C ILE A 91 4.25 7.79 7.96
N ARG A 92 5.14 8.17 7.04
CA ARG A 92 5.20 9.49 6.42
C ARG A 92 4.80 9.35 4.95
N ILE A 93 3.95 10.25 4.48
CA ILE A 93 3.71 10.43 3.05
C ILE A 93 4.48 11.68 2.61
N CYS A 94 5.23 11.56 1.53
CA CYS A 94 5.97 12.67 0.92
C CYS A 94 5.91 12.60 -0.60
N SER A 95 6.12 13.72 -1.25
CA SER A 95 6.19 13.87 -2.71
C SER A 95 7.65 13.84 -3.18
N VAL A 96 7.92 13.18 -4.31
CA VAL A 96 9.28 13.17 -4.89
C VAL A 96 9.66 14.52 -5.49
N GLU A 97 8.71 15.24 -6.09
CA GLU A 97 8.96 16.54 -6.73
C GLU A 97 8.62 17.74 -5.84
N GLY A 98 8.06 17.48 -4.64
CA GLY A 98 7.55 18.49 -3.72
C GLY A 98 6.15 18.98 -4.10
N ARG A 99 5.25 19.04 -3.10
CA ARG A 99 3.85 19.51 -3.21
C ARG A 99 2.95 18.72 -4.16
N ALA A 100 3.37 17.58 -4.72
CA ALA A 100 2.42 16.70 -5.40
C ALA A 100 1.33 16.27 -4.40
N TYR A 101 0.07 16.49 -4.76
CA TYR A 101 -1.10 16.21 -3.92
C TYR A 101 -1.03 16.83 -2.51
N GLY A 102 -0.33 17.96 -2.36
CA GLY A 102 -0.20 18.68 -1.09
C GLY A 102 0.82 18.10 -0.10
N TYR A 103 1.55 17.04 -0.47
CA TYR A 103 2.56 16.44 0.40
C TYR A 103 3.92 17.15 0.31
N PRO A 104 4.67 17.27 1.44
CA PRO A 104 5.99 17.87 1.43
C PRO A 104 6.97 17.00 0.65
N ALA A 105 8.11 17.57 0.23
CA ALA A 105 9.17 16.79 -0.39
C ALA A 105 9.65 15.65 0.51
N CYS A 106 10.02 14.53 -0.09
CA CYS A 106 10.91 13.55 0.53
C CYS A 106 12.32 14.16 0.57
#